data_AF-A0A831LJH3-F1
#
_entry.id   AF-A0A831LJH3-F1
#
_cell.length_a   1.000
_cell.length_b   1.000
_cell.length_c   1.000
_cell.angle_alpha   90.00
_cell.angle_beta   90.00
_cell.angle_gamma   90.00
#
_symmetry.space_group_name_H-M   'P 1'
#
loop_
_entity.id
_entity.type
_entity.pdbx_description
1 polymer ?
#
loop_
_entity_poly.entity_id
_entity_poly.type
_entity_poly.pdbx_seq_one_letter_code
_entity_poly.pdbx_strand_id
1 'polypeptide(L)' 'MKARSRIFTTIPNHPGDMPEGTLRAILKQAGIDINAFLKS' A
#
# COMPACT_ATOMS: atom_id res chain seq x y z
N MET A 1 -12.17 -12.95 19.17
CA MET A 1 -12.40 -12.65 17.75
C MET A 1 -11.56 -11.45 17.36
N LYS A 2 -10.60 -11.57 16.44
CA LYS A 2 -9.87 -10.40 15.91
C LYS A 2 -10.80 -9.67 14.92
N ALA A 3 -11.13 -8.42 15.19
CA ALA A 3 -11.91 -7.60 14.25
C ALA A 3 -11.15 -7.49 12.93
N ARG A 4 -11.83 -7.67 11.78
CA ARG A 4 -11.25 -7.34 10.47
C ARG A 4 -11.02 -5.83 10.43
N SER A 5 -9.76 -5.41 10.27
CA SER A 5 -9.43 -4.00 10.04
C SER A 5 -9.94 -3.59 8.66
N ARG A 6 -10.95 -2.72 8.62
CA ARG A 6 -11.51 -2.16 7.38
C ARG A 6 -10.63 -0.98 6.92
N ILE A 7 -9.45 -1.30 6.37
CA ILE A 7 -8.51 -0.31 5.86
C ILE A 7 -8.71 -0.19 4.36
N PHE A 8 -8.88 1.04 3.87
CA PHE A 8 -9.06 1.34 2.46
C PHE A 8 -8.05 2.41 2.06
N THR A 9 -7.52 2.30 0.85
CA THR A 9 -6.68 3.32 0.23
C THR A 9 -7.01 3.41 -1.25
N THR A 10 -6.68 4.53 -1.87
CA THR A 10 -6.91 4.76 -3.30
C THR A 10 -5.63 4.45 -4.07
N ILE A 11 -5.73 3.65 -5.12
CA ILE A 11 -4.61 3.38 -6.02
C ILE A 11 -4.83 4.23 -7.28
N PRO A 12 -3.91 5.16 -7.60
CA PRO A 12 -4.01 5.94 -8.83
C PRO A 12 -3.77 5.04 -10.03
N ASN A 13 -4.55 5.23 -11.09
CA ASN A 13 -4.28 4.60 -12.38
C ASN A 13 -3.16 5.38 -13.07
N HIS A 14 -1.97 4.79 -13.15
CA HIS A 14 -0.80 5.41 -13.76
C HIS A 14 -0.39 4.65 -15.04
N PRO A 15 -0.14 5.33 -16.17
CA PRO A 15 0.39 4.67 -17.35
C PRO A 15 1.87 4.30 -17.11
N GLY A 16 2.13 3.00 -16.95
CA GLY A 16 3.46 2.47 -16.59
C GLY A 16 3.59 2.23 -15.09
N ASP A 17 4.81 2.28 -14.55
CA ASP A 17 5.05 1.97 -13.15
C ASP A 17 4.65 3.12 -12.22
N MET A 18 4.21 2.79 -11.01
CA MET A 18 3.98 3.80 -9.98
C MET A 18 5.31 4.39 -9.50
N PRO A 19 5.40 5.72 -9.33
CA PRO A 19 6.54 6.33 -8.66
C PRO A 19 6.72 5.73 -7.25
N GLU A 20 7.96 5.49 -6.84
CA GLU A 20 8.27 4.87 -5.54
C GLU A 20 7.64 5.63 -4.36
N GLY A 21 7.67 6.96 -4.40
CA GLY A 21 7.04 7.80 -3.38
C GLY A 21 5.53 7.58 -3.26
N THR A 22 4.85 7.36 -4.40
CA THR A 22 3.41 7.05 -4.45
C THR A 22 3.13 5.68 -3.83
N LEU A 23 3.90 4.66 -4.20
CA LEU A 23 3.76 3.32 -3.63
C LEU A 23 3.99 3.33 -2.12
N ARG A 24 5.04 4.00 -1.63
CA ARG A 24 5.34 4.13 -0.19
C ARG A 24 4.21 4.83 0.56
N ALA A 25 3.61 5.87 -0.02
CA ALA A 25 2.49 6.59 0.61
C ALA A 25 1.25 5.68 0.76
N ILE A 26 0.91 4.93 -0.30
CA ILE A 26 -0.22 3.99 -0.30
C ILE A 26 -0.02 2.89 0.75
N LEU A 27 1.16 2.28 0.80
CA LEU A 27 1.47 1.21 1.76
C LEU A 27 1.42 1.74 3.20
N LYS A 28 1.93 2.96 3.45
CA LYS A 28 1.82 3.62 4.76
C LYS A 28 0.36 3.83 5.17
N GLN A 29 -0.50 4.30 4.27
CA GLN A 29 -1.95 4.46 4.53
C GLN A 29 -2.64 3.11 4.79
N ALA A 30 -2.19 2.06 4.11
CA ALA A 30 -2.66 0.70 4.32
C ALA A 30 -2.12 0.04 5.61
N GLY A 31 -1.17 0.68 6.30
CA GLY A 31 -0.48 0.11 7.45
C GLY A 31 0.41 -1.08 7.10
N ILE A 32 0.90 -1.14 5.85
CA ILE A 32 1.73 -2.23 5.33
C ILE A 32 3.20 -1.80 5.39
N ASP A 33 4.04 -2.65 5.97
CA ASP A 33 5.49 -2.45 5.97
C ASP A 33 6.07 -2.67 4.55
N ILE A 34 6.93 -1.75 4.13
CA ILE A 34 7.54 -1.78 2.79
C ILE A 34 8.47 -2.98 2.59
N ASN A 35 9.20 -3.40 3.64
CA ASN A 35 10.12 -4.53 3.51
C ASN A 35 9.37 -5.85 3.46
N ALA A 36 8.26 -5.96 4.20
CA ALA A 36 7.33 -7.08 4.09
C ALA A 36 6.73 -7.16 2.68
N PHE A 37 6.35 -6.01 2.09
CA PHE A 37 5.82 -5.95 0.74
C PHE A 37 6.84 -6.42 -0.32
N LEU A 38 8.09 -5.97 -0.25
CA LEU A 38 9.13 -6.29 -1.24
C LEU A 38 9.67 -7.73 -1.16
N LYS A 39 9.39 -8.46 -0.08
CA LYS A 39 9.79 -9.86 0.09
C LYS A 39 8.77 -10.88 -0.44
N SER A 40 7.68 -10.38 -1.04
CA SER A 40 6.57 -11.19 -1.55
C SER A 40 6.86 -11.77 -2.94
#